data_AF-A0AAU2A2S8-F1
#
_entry.id   AF-A0AAU2A2S8-F1
#
_cell.length_a   1.000
_cell.length_b   1.000
_cell.length_c   1.000
_cell.angle_alpha   90.00
_cell.angle_beta   90.00
_cell.angle_gamma   90.00
#
_symmetry.space_group_name_H-M   'P 1'
#
loop_
_entity.id
_entity.type
_entity.pdbx_description
1 polymer ?
#
loop_
_entity_poly.entity_id
_entity_poly.type
_entity_poly.pdbx_seq_one_letter_code
_entity_poly.pdbx_strand_id
1 'polypeptide(L)'
;MTALARPRHNRAILFGVVAMLFLTGAGVAGASWWKSERDRPSQASRTDCRLAQELVDSAREIPSGGAAVEKWVTSERQLRAQLDDGYLGASISVYSGWAAQNAKGEGTPPAKERLQELADDANSHCSNAKVTIQFPPIAS
;
A
#
# COMPACT_ATOMS: atom_id res chain seq x y z
N MET A 1 -43.00 56.70 -28.31
CA MET A 1 -42.95 55.50 -27.43
C MET A 1 -41.67 54.75 -27.76
N THR A 2 -40.62 54.91 -26.95
CA THR A 2 -39.34 54.21 -27.13
C THR A 2 -39.25 53.11 -26.08
N ALA A 3 -39.41 51.85 -26.51
CA ALA A 3 -39.26 50.68 -25.66
C ALA A 3 -37.77 50.51 -25.31
N LEU A 4 -37.42 50.72 -24.05
CA LEU A 4 -36.10 50.41 -23.52
C LEU A 4 -35.92 48.88 -23.51
N ALA A 5 -35.15 48.36 -24.47
CA ALA A 5 -34.69 46.99 -24.46
C ALA A 5 -33.88 46.73 -23.18
N ARG A 6 -34.47 45.95 -22.27
CA ARG A 6 -33.91 45.61 -20.97
C ARG A 6 -32.70 44.67 -21.17
N PRO A 7 -31.51 44.92 -20.58
CA PRO A 7 -30.33 44.09 -20.78
C PRO A 7 -30.42 42.81 -19.94
N ARG A 8 -31.33 41.89 -20.28
CA ARG A 8 -31.43 40.57 -19.63
C ARG A 8 -30.40 39.58 -20.18
N HIS A 9 -29.81 39.85 -21.34
CA HIS A 9 -28.95 38.91 -22.07
C HIS A 9 -27.55 38.72 -21.43
N ASN A 10 -26.95 39.79 -20.88
CA ASN A 10 -25.62 39.70 -20.27
C ASN A 10 -25.61 38.88 -18.97
N ARG A 11 -26.70 38.91 -18.20
CA ARG A 11 -26.78 38.15 -16.94
C ARG A 11 -26.88 36.65 -17.21
N ALA A 12 -27.65 36.24 -18.21
CA ALA A 12 -27.80 34.82 -18.58
C ALA A 12 -26.48 34.21 -19.06
N ILE A 13 -25.69 34.96 -19.86
CA ILE A 13 -24.36 34.52 -20.29
C ILE A 13 -23.42 34.42 -19.08
N LEU A 14 -23.43 35.41 -18.19
CA LEU A 14 -22.59 35.39 -16.98
C LEU A 14 -22.93 34.19 -16.08
N PHE A 15 -24.23 33.91 -15.85
CA PHE A 15 -24.67 32.76 -15.08
C PHE A 15 -24.33 31.43 -15.77
N GLY A 16 -24.41 31.37 -17.10
CA GLY A 16 -23.99 30.20 -17.87
C GLY A 16 -22.49 29.92 -17.77
N VAL A 17 -21.65 30.96 -17.87
CA VAL A 17 -20.19 30.84 -17.72
C VAL A 17 -19.82 30.43 -16.30
N VAL A 18 -20.45 31.04 -15.28
CA VAL A 18 -20.22 30.68 -13.88
C VAL A 18 -20.64 29.23 -13.62
N ALA A 19 -21.82 28.82 -14.07
CA ALA A 19 -22.28 27.44 -13.93
C ALA A 19 -21.34 26.44 -14.63
N MET A 20 -20.85 26.78 -15.83
CA MET A 20 -19.90 25.95 -16.56
C MET A 20 -18.57 25.81 -15.82
N LEU A 21 -18.03 26.89 -15.26
CA LEU A 21 -16.81 26.88 -14.45
C LEU A 21 -16.97 26.05 -13.17
N PHE A 22 -18.12 26.16 -12.50
CA PHE A 22 -18.44 25.34 -11.32
C PHE A 22 -18.54 23.86 -11.67
N LEU A 23 -19.22 23.51 -12.78
CA LEU A 23 -19.35 22.12 -13.22
C LEU A 23 -18.00 21.54 -13.65
N THR A 24 -17.15 22.30 -14.35
CA THR A 24 -15.80 21.85 -14.71
C THR A 24 -14.90 21.72 -13.49
N GLY A 25 -14.96 22.66 -12.54
CA GLY A 25 -14.19 22.61 -11.31
C GLY A 25 -14.60 21.43 -10.42
N ALA A 26 -15.90 21.21 -10.25
CA ALA A 26 -16.44 20.07 -9.51
C ALA A 26 -16.12 18.73 -10.20
N GLY A 27 -16.16 18.69 -11.53
CA GLY A 27 -15.80 17.50 -12.32
C GLY A 27 -14.33 17.11 -12.16
N VAL A 28 -13.41 18.08 -12.22
CA VAL A 28 -11.97 17.82 -12.03
C VAL A 28 -11.67 17.41 -10.59
N ALA A 29 -12.23 18.13 -9.61
CA ALA A 29 -12.05 17.78 -8.19
C ALA A 29 -12.62 16.40 -7.85
N GLY A 30 -13.81 16.09 -8.36
CA GLY A 30 -14.45 14.78 -8.20
C GLY A 30 -13.65 13.66 -8.87
N ALA A 31 -13.13 13.88 -10.07
CA ALA A 31 -12.28 12.91 -10.75
C ALA A 31 -10.96 12.66 -10.01
N SER A 32 -10.32 13.71 -9.48
CA SER A 32 -9.11 13.56 -8.67
C SER A 32 -9.37 12.81 -7.37
N TRP A 33 -10.45 13.13 -6.66
CA TRP A 33 -10.82 12.46 -5.41
C TRP A 33 -11.16 10.99 -5.66
N TRP A 34 -11.96 10.69 -6.69
CA TRP A 34 -12.31 9.33 -7.08
C TRP A 34 -11.09 8.50 -7.47
N LYS A 35 -10.13 9.11 -8.18
CA LYS A 35 -8.87 8.44 -8.51
C LYS A 35 -8.05 8.14 -7.24
N SER A 36 -7.88 9.14 -6.37
CA SER A 36 -7.15 8.96 -5.12
C SER A 36 -7.80 7.95 -4.17
N GLU A 37 -9.12 7.82 -4.17
CA GLU A 37 -9.82 6.83 -3.34
C GLU A 37 -9.68 5.41 -3.90
N ARG A 38 -9.75 5.24 -5.23
CA ARG A 38 -9.59 3.93 -5.87
C ARG A 38 -8.17 3.37 -5.79
N ASP A 39 -7.17 4.25 -5.74
CA ASP A 39 -5.76 3.85 -5.71
C ASP A 39 -5.24 3.65 -4.27
N ARG A 40 -6.10 3.69 -3.24
CA ARG A 40 -5.67 3.47 -1.85
C ARG A 40 -5.29 2.00 -1.61
N PRO A 41 -4.17 1.74 -0.91
CA PRO A 41 -3.83 0.40 -0.45
C PRO A 41 -4.98 -0.20 0.37
N SER A 42 -5.21 -1.51 0.21
CA SER A 42 -6.08 -2.26 1.12
C SER A 42 -5.61 -2.07 2.56
N GLN A 43 -6.54 -2.11 3.51
CA GLN A 43 -6.22 -1.83 4.90
C GLN A 43 -6.41 -3.10 5.72
N ALA A 44 -5.29 -3.65 6.17
CA ALA A 44 -5.23 -4.86 6.96
C ALA A 44 -5.75 -4.62 8.39
N SER A 45 -6.22 -5.70 9.01
CA SER A 45 -6.66 -5.65 10.40
C SER A 45 -5.47 -5.41 11.35
N ARG A 46 -5.74 -4.96 12.58
CA ARG A 46 -4.69 -4.86 13.60
C ARG A 46 -4.07 -6.22 13.94
N THR A 47 -4.86 -7.29 13.84
CA THR A 47 -4.39 -8.66 14.07
C THR A 47 -3.43 -9.06 12.95
N ASP A 48 -3.81 -8.83 11.70
CA ASP A 48 -3.00 -9.14 10.52
C ASP A 48 -1.67 -8.38 10.55
N CYS A 49 -1.69 -7.09 10.87
CA CYS A 49 -0.45 -6.31 10.96
C CYS A 49 0.48 -6.80 12.09
N ARG A 50 -0.07 -7.35 13.17
CA ARG A 50 0.74 -7.98 14.23
C ARG A 50 1.28 -9.34 13.81
N LEU A 51 0.46 -10.17 13.17
CA LEU A 51 0.91 -11.43 12.60
C LEU A 51 2.00 -11.21 11.55
N ALA A 52 1.87 -10.16 10.73
CA ALA A 52 2.89 -9.76 9.77
C ALA A 52 4.20 -9.37 10.46
N GLN A 53 4.15 -8.63 11.57
CA GLN A 53 5.33 -8.36 12.39
C GLN A 53 5.94 -9.65 12.96
N GLU A 54 5.12 -10.58 13.49
CA GLU A 54 5.60 -11.87 14.00
C GLU A 54 6.30 -12.71 12.92
N LEU A 55 5.76 -12.72 11.70
CA LEU A 55 6.38 -13.37 10.54
C LEU A 55 7.74 -12.74 10.21
N VAL A 56 7.84 -11.41 10.22
CA VAL A 56 9.11 -10.69 9.99
C VAL A 56 10.12 -10.97 11.10
N ASP A 57 9.68 -10.98 12.36
CA ASP A 57 10.55 -11.29 13.51
C ASP A 57 11.05 -12.74 13.45
N SER A 58 10.21 -13.68 12.99
CA SER A 58 10.61 -15.09 12.83
C SER A 58 11.77 -15.29 11.85
N ALA A 59 11.94 -14.37 10.89
CA ALA A 59 13.05 -14.41 9.94
C ALA A 59 14.40 -14.06 10.58
N ARG A 60 14.41 -13.38 11.74
CA ARG A 60 15.64 -13.08 12.50
C ARG A 60 16.24 -14.32 13.13
N GLU A 61 15.40 -15.29 13.43
CA GLU A 61 15.75 -16.56 14.06
C GLU A 61 15.74 -17.71 13.05
N ILE A 62 15.87 -17.38 11.76
CA ILE A 62 15.85 -18.38 10.69
C ILE A 62 16.99 -19.39 10.90
N PRO A 63 16.68 -20.70 10.92
CA PRO A 63 17.71 -21.71 11.13
C PRO A 63 18.67 -21.76 9.94
N SER A 64 19.93 -22.07 10.19
CA SER A 64 20.91 -22.29 9.13
C SER A 64 20.81 -23.70 8.55
N GLY A 65 21.08 -23.83 7.25
CA GLY A 65 21.14 -25.12 6.54
C GLY A 65 19.85 -25.48 5.80
N GLY A 66 19.99 -25.99 4.57
CA GLY A 66 18.89 -26.13 3.60
C GLY A 66 17.64 -26.81 4.15
N ALA A 67 17.77 -27.99 4.76
CA ALA A 67 16.61 -28.74 5.28
C ALA A 67 15.87 -28.02 6.41
N ALA A 68 16.59 -27.29 7.27
CA ALA A 68 15.98 -26.53 8.36
C ALA A 68 15.29 -25.26 7.83
N VAL A 69 15.90 -24.59 6.85
CA VAL A 69 15.27 -23.46 6.16
C VAL A 69 14.00 -23.89 5.44
N GLU A 70 13.99 -25.02 4.74
CA GLU A 70 12.77 -25.52 4.05
C GLU A 70 11.61 -25.81 5.02
N LYS A 71 11.95 -26.37 6.20
CA LYS A 71 10.96 -26.57 7.25
C LYS A 71 10.41 -25.22 7.75
N TRP A 72 11.29 -24.24 7.97
CA TRP A 72 10.89 -22.89 8.36
C TRP A 72 10.00 -22.23 7.29
N VAL A 73 10.37 -22.29 6.00
CA VAL A 73 9.58 -21.75 4.88
C VAL A 73 8.18 -22.36 4.84
N THR A 74 8.09 -23.67 5.08
CA THR A 74 6.79 -24.36 5.11
C THR A 74 5.92 -23.86 6.26
N SER A 75 6.48 -23.72 7.46
CA SER A 75 5.75 -23.19 8.63
C SER A 75 5.39 -21.72 8.47
N GLU A 76 6.29 -20.89 7.95
CA GLU A 76 6.05 -19.49 7.61
C GLU A 76 4.87 -19.36 6.66
N ARG A 77 4.86 -20.15 5.58
CA ARG A 77 3.79 -20.13 4.59
C ARG A 77 2.43 -20.49 5.20
N GLN A 78 2.38 -21.45 6.12
CA GLN A 78 1.15 -21.84 6.82
C GLN A 78 0.64 -20.72 7.73
N LEU A 79 1.53 -20.03 8.43
CA LEU A 79 1.18 -18.88 9.28
C LEU A 79 0.72 -17.70 8.42
N ARG A 80 1.45 -17.38 7.36
CA ARG A 80 1.13 -16.29 6.43
C ARG A 80 -0.19 -16.47 5.69
N ALA A 81 -0.63 -17.70 5.48
CA ALA A 81 -1.95 -18.00 4.92
C ALA A 81 -3.13 -17.55 5.81
N GLN A 82 -2.86 -17.15 7.05
CA GLN A 82 -3.85 -16.58 7.97
C GLN A 82 -4.00 -15.05 7.83
N LEU A 83 -3.18 -14.39 7.01
CA LEU A 83 -3.38 -12.98 6.67
C LEU A 83 -4.54 -12.85 5.69
N ASP A 84 -5.55 -12.05 6.05
CA ASP A 84 -6.69 -11.76 5.17
C ASP A 84 -6.29 -10.77 4.08
N ASP A 85 -5.37 -9.85 4.39
CA ASP A 85 -4.82 -8.92 3.40
C ASP A 85 -3.73 -9.60 2.54
N GLY A 86 -4.12 -9.97 1.31
CA GLY A 86 -3.23 -10.64 0.37
C GLY A 86 -2.08 -9.78 -0.15
N TYR A 87 -2.20 -8.44 -0.15
CA TYR A 87 -1.10 -7.55 -0.56
C TYR A 87 -0.06 -7.46 0.55
N LEU A 88 -0.49 -7.29 1.81
CA LEU A 88 0.39 -7.42 2.96
C LEU A 88 1.08 -8.79 2.97
N GLY A 89 0.32 -9.87 2.75
CA GLY A 89 0.86 -11.22 2.66
C GLY A 89 1.87 -11.40 1.51
N ALA A 90 1.72 -10.69 0.39
CA ALA A 90 2.70 -10.70 -0.69
C ALA A 90 4.01 -10.02 -0.26
N SER A 91 3.93 -8.86 0.39
CA SER A 91 5.12 -8.12 0.84
C SER A 91 5.88 -8.89 1.92
N ILE A 92 5.18 -9.56 2.85
CA ILE A 92 5.81 -10.48 3.80
C ILE A 92 6.46 -11.66 3.08
N SER A 93 5.82 -12.24 2.06
CA SER A 93 6.39 -13.35 1.29
C SER A 93 7.70 -12.98 0.60
N VAL A 94 7.83 -11.75 0.09
CA VAL A 94 9.05 -11.26 -0.54
C VAL A 94 10.18 -11.17 0.48
N TYR A 95 9.92 -10.57 1.64
CA TYR A 95 10.90 -10.47 2.72
C TYR A 95 11.35 -11.86 3.21
N SER A 96 10.40 -12.75 3.52
CA SER A 96 10.67 -14.13 3.95
C SER A 96 11.50 -14.90 2.91
N GLY A 97 11.24 -14.65 1.61
CA GLY A 97 12.00 -15.26 0.52
C GLY A 97 13.45 -14.77 0.45
N TRP A 98 13.71 -13.49 0.67
CA TRP A 98 15.08 -12.96 0.76
C TRP A 98 15.81 -13.53 2.00
N ALA A 99 15.13 -13.61 3.14
CA ALA A 99 15.71 -14.15 4.36
C ALA A 99 16.07 -15.64 4.22
N ALA A 100 15.18 -16.43 3.61
CA ALA A 100 15.42 -17.85 3.34
C ALA A 100 16.60 -18.09 2.40
N GLN A 101 16.70 -17.32 1.31
CA GLN A 101 17.84 -17.41 0.39
C GLN A 101 19.14 -17.10 1.15
N ASN A 102 19.20 -15.97 1.84
CA ASN A 102 20.38 -15.57 2.60
C ASN A 102 20.78 -16.62 3.65
N ALA A 103 19.81 -17.22 4.36
CA ALA A 103 20.06 -18.26 5.36
C ALA A 103 20.58 -19.58 4.77
N LYS A 104 20.30 -19.86 3.49
CA LYS A 104 20.89 -20.99 2.75
C LYS A 104 22.30 -20.69 2.24
N GLY A 105 22.77 -19.45 2.36
CA GLY A 105 23.96 -18.97 1.66
C GLY A 105 23.72 -18.82 0.16
N GLU A 106 22.46 -18.71 -0.25
CA GLU A 106 22.03 -18.54 -1.63
C GLU A 106 21.56 -17.08 -1.85
N GLY A 107 21.77 -16.55 -3.05
CA GLY A 107 21.28 -15.21 -3.39
C GLY A 107 22.11 -14.06 -2.78
N THR A 108 21.75 -12.86 -3.20
CA THR A 108 22.36 -11.62 -2.71
C THR A 108 21.32 -10.87 -1.88
N PRO A 109 21.69 -10.34 -0.70
CA PRO A 109 20.83 -9.49 0.09
C PRO A 109 20.24 -8.34 -0.75
N PRO A 110 18.97 -7.95 -0.52
CA PRO A 110 18.39 -6.84 -1.25
C PRO A 110 19.17 -5.55 -0.95
N ALA A 111 19.21 -4.65 -1.93
CA ALA A 111 19.67 -3.28 -1.69
C ALA A 111 18.80 -2.62 -0.59
N LYS A 112 19.40 -1.72 0.19
CA LYS A 112 18.72 -1.04 1.30
C LYS A 112 17.46 -0.30 0.82
N GLU A 113 17.55 0.35 -0.33
CA GLU A 113 16.45 1.06 -0.97
C GLU A 113 15.30 0.11 -1.28
N ARG A 114 15.61 -1.11 -1.74
CA ARG A 114 14.61 -2.11 -2.07
C ARG A 114 13.92 -2.69 -0.83
N LEU A 115 14.67 -2.84 0.27
CA LEU A 115 14.10 -3.20 1.57
C LEU A 115 13.19 -2.08 2.11
N GLN A 116 13.58 -0.82 1.93
CA GLN A 116 12.77 0.33 2.32
C GLN A 116 11.48 0.42 1.51
N GLU A 117 11.54 0.23 0.18
CA GLU A 117 10.35 0.20 -0.67
C GLU A 117 9.36 -0.87 -0.23
N LEU A 118 9.86 -2.07 0.10
CA LEU A 118 9.02 -3.16 0.63
C LEU A 118 8.40 -2.78 1.98
N ALA A 119 9.18 -2.14 2.85
CA ALA A 119 8.69 -1.70 4.15
C ALA A 119 7.61 -0.63 4.02
N ASP A 120 7.78 0.34 3.12
CA ASP A 120 6.81 1.40 2.88
C ASP A 120 5.51 0.82 2.30
N ASP A 121 5.62 -0.10 1.34
CA ASP A 121 4.49 -0.80 0.74
C ASP A 121 3.70 -1.59 1.79
N ALA A 122 4.36 -2.47 2.56
CA ALA A 122 3.71 -3.24 3.63
C ALA A 122 3.06 -2.34 4.70
N ASN A 123 3.74 -1.27 5.11
CA ASN A 123 3.22 -0.34 6.11
C ASN A 123 2.05 0.51 5.59
N SER A 124 1.96 0.72 4.27
CA SER A 124 0.81 1.40 3.66
C SER A 124 -0.51 0.64 3.92
N HIS A 125 -0.43 -0.70 4.00
CA HIS A 125 -1.56 -1.56 4.34
C HIS A 125 -1.93 -1.56 5.83
N CYS A 126 -1.03 -1.12 6.70
CA CYS A 126 -1.23 -1.11 8.16
C CYS A 126 -1.51 0.28 8.75
N SER A 127 -1.61 1.31 7.91
CA SER A 127 -1.77 2.71 8.33
C SER A 127 -3.00 2.93 9.21
N ASN A 128 -4.17 2.41 8.82
CA ASN A 128 -5.41 2.55 9.61
C ASN A 128 -5.36 1.75 10.92
N ALA A 129 -4.65 0.63 10.94
CA ALA A 129 -4.44 -0.19 12.13
C ALA A 129 -3.47 0.44 13.13
N LYS A 130 -2.72 1.47 12.72
CA LYS A 130 -1.69 2.15 13.51
C LYS A 130 -0.63 1.17 14.06
N VAL A 131 -0.29 0.18 13.24
CA VAL A 131 0.79 -0.77 13.51
C VAL A 131 1.87 -0.51 12.47
N THR A 132 3.12 -0.43 12.92
CA THR A 132 4.27 -0.30 12.04
C THR A 132 5.05 -1.60 12.06
N ILE A 133 5.21 -2.20 10.89
CA ILE A 133 6.03 -3.39 10.68
C ILE A 133 7.48 -2.94 10.49
N GLN A 134 8.37 -3.50 11.29
CA GLN A 134 9.80 -3.23 11.25
C GLN A 134 10.50 -4.35 10.50
N PHE A 135 11.13 -4.01 9.38
CA PHE A 135 11.90 -4.94 8.56
C PHE A 135 13.39 -4.79 8.88
N PRO A 136 13.99 -5.71 9.66
CA PRO A 136 15.41 -5.66 9.90
C PRO A 136 16.20 -5.95 8.62
N PRO A 137 17.44 -5.46 8.50
CA PRO A 137 18.30 -5.80 7.37
C PRO A 137 18.50 -7.32 7.29
N ILE A 138 18.29 -7.86 6.10
CA ILE A 138 18.75 -9.20 5.75
C ILE A 138 20.24 -9.02 5.45
N ALA A 139 21.08 -9.58 6.32
CA ALA A 139 22.52 -9.31 6.44
C ALA A 139 23.25 -9.11 5.10
N SER A 140 24.32 -8.30 5.09
CA SER A 140 25.41 -8.39 4.11
C SER A 140 26.62 -9.06 4.76
#